data_AF-A0A329UX74-F1
#
_entry.id   AF-A0A329UX74-F1
#
_cell.length_a   1.000
_cell.length_b   1.000
_cell.length_c   1.000
_cell.angle_alpha   90.00
_cell.angle_beta   90.00
_cell.angle_gamma   90.00
#
_symmetry.space_group_name_H-M   'P 1'
#
loop_
_entity.id
_entity.type
_entity.pdbx_description
1 polymer ?
#
loop_
_entity_poly.entity_id
_entity_poly.type
_entity_poly.pdbx_seq_one_letter_code
_entity_poly.pdbx_strand_id
1 'polypeptide(L)'
;MSGAISFFLGLFGLGAAGAVNAGQNISQSKKQAELDQIYTAQAADRSDADLRQMHERVRKEWQSVPDCHPNCLGKWPSAYSDRMGPYYQTKFWFRDHLNAKGIPYDDAILDEVCGVNYEKLMNKMLDDAVHGRRRRRWF
;
A
#
# COMPACT_ATOMS: atom_id res chain seq x y z
N MET A 1 -4.02 22.13 -25.69
CA MET A 1 -4.15 20.65 -25.62
C MET A 1 -4.11 20.26 -24.15
N SER A 2 -5.27 20.17 -23.48
CA SER A 2 -5.34 19.72 -22.07
C SER A 2 -5.75 18.26 -22.06
N GLY A 3 -4.80 17.38 -21.74
CA GLY A 3 -5.01 15.95 -21.54
C GLY A 3 -5.53 15.68 -20.13
N ALA A 4 -6.43 14.70 -20.04
CA ALA A 4 -7.22 14.36 -18.86
C ALA A 4 -6.37 13.96 -17.63
N ILE A 5 -6.80 14.47 -16.48
CA ILE A 5 -6.35 14.02 -15.15
C ILE A 5 -7.11 12.73 -14.85
N SER A 6 -6.40 11.60 -14.74
CA SER A 6 -6.98 10.33 -14.29
C SER A 6 -5.90 9.45 -13.67
N PHE A 7 -5.66 9.61 -12.36
CA PHE A 7 -5.02 8.60 -11.52
C PHE A 7 -5.71 8.56 -10.15
N PHE A 8 -6.57 7.55 -9.97
CA PHE A 8 -7.05 6.88 -8.75
C PHE A 8 -7.20 7.68 -7.43
N LEU A 9 -8.17 8.60 -7.42
CA LEU A 9 -9.01 8.92 -6.25
C LEU A 9 -10.40 8.32 -6.48
N GLY A 10 -10.47 6.99 -6.51
CA GLY A 10 -11.68 6.25 -6.87
C GLY A 10 -11.96 5.07 -5.96
N LEU A 11 -12.34 5.34 -4.70
CA LEU A 11 -13.31 4.51 -3.97
C LEU A 11 -13.93 5.25 -2.77
N PHE A 12 -14.51 6.43 -3.02
CA PHE A 12 -15.42 7.06 -2.05
C PHE A 12 -16.54 7.85 -2.73
N GLY A 13 -17.16 7.31 -3.80
CA GLY A 13 -18.26 8.01 -4.46
C GLY A 13 -19.11 7.16 -5.40
N LEU A 14 -20.41 7.13 -5.06
CA LEU A 14 -21.58 6.92 -5.92
C LEU A 14 -21.96 5.49 -6.31
N GLY A 15 -23.20 5.14 -5.91
CA GLY A 15 -23.91 3.97 -6.40
C GLY A 15 -24.51 4.15 -7.79
N ALA A 16 -25.16 3.06 -8.21
CA ALA A 16 -25.98 2.87 -9.41
C ALA A 16 -25.24 2.82 -10.75
N ALA A 17 -25.05 1.59 -11.24
CA ALA A 17 -25.50 1.07 -12.54
C ALA A 17 -24.45 0.16 -13.20
N GLY A 18 -24.91 -0.98 -13.70
CA GLY A 18 -24.21 -1.74 -14.74
C GLY A 18 -23.65 -3.07 -14.26
N ALA A 19 -24.34 -4.15 -14.63
CA ALA A 19 -23.96 -5.54 -14.43
C ALA A 19 -22.49 -5.83 -14.75
N VAL A 20 -21.70 -6.18 -13.74
CA VAL A 20 -20.40 -6.86 -13.90
C VAL A 20 -20.33 -8.08 -12.98
N ASN A 21 -20.32 -9.24 -13.65
CA ASN A 21 -19.91 -10.58 -13.25
C ASN A 21 -19.69 -10.84 -11.74
N ALA A 22 -20.59 -11.63 -11.13
CA ALA A 22 -20.54 -12.05 -9.72
C ALA A 22 -19.21 -12.72 -9.29
N GLY A 23 -18.43 -13.26 -10.23
CA GLY A 23 -17.13 -13.89 -9.95
C GLY A 23 -15.99 -12.91 -9.60
N GLN A 24 -15.97 -11.69 -10.17
CA GLN A 24 -14.92 -10.70 -9.88
C GLN A 24 -15.17 -9.98 -8.55
N ASN A 25 -16.45 -9.76 -8.20
CA ASN A 25 -16.87 -9.14 -6.93
C ASN A 25 -16.45 -9.97 -5.71
N ILE A 26 -16.50 -11.31 -5.77
CA ILE A 26 -16.04 -12.18 -4.67
C ILE A 26 -14.53 -12.08 -4.47
N SER A 27 -13.75 -11.94 -5.55
CA SER A 27 -12.29 -11.79 -5.46
C SER A 27 -11.89 -10.44 -4.87
N GLN A 28 -12.63 -9.37 -5.19
CA GLN A 28 -12.40 -8.03 -4.65
C GLN A 28 -12.87 -7.90 -3.20
N SER A 29 -14.01 -8.51 -2.83
CA SER A 29 -14.48 -8.50 -1.44
C SER A 29 -13.55 -9.28 -0.51
N LYS A 30 -12.96 -10.40 -0.97
CA LYS A 30 -11.91 -11.12 -0.22
C LYS A 30 -10.64 -10.29 -0.06
N LYS A 31 -10.21 -9.60 -1.12
CA LYS A 31 -9.08 -8.65 -1.03
C LYS A 31 -9.33 -7.59 0.02
N GLN A 32 -10.53 -6.98 -0.02
CA GLN A 32 -10.90 -5.96 0.94
C GLN A 32 -10.93 -6.52 2.37
N ALA A 33 -11.51 -7.70 2.58
CA ALA A 33 -11.55 -8.33 3.90
C ALA A 33 -10.16 -8.72 4.45
N GLU A 34 -9.22 -9.15 3.60
CA GLU A 34 -7.84 -9.42 4.03
C GLU A 34 -7.07 -8.13 4.32
N LEU A 35 -7.26 -7.06 3.53
CA LEU A 35 -6.72 -5.74 3.85
C LEU A 35 -7.30 -5.19 5.15
N ASP A 36 -8.61 -5.30 5.32
CA ASP A 36 -9.31 -4.85 6.53
C ASP A 36 -8.80 -5.63 7.75
N GLN A 37 -8.51 -6.93 7.61
CA GLN A 37 -7.87 -7.75 8.65
C GLN A 37 -6.44 -7.31 8.98
N ILE A 38 -5.61 -7.02 7.97
CA ILE A 38 -4.28 -6.47 8.19
C ILE A 38 -4.37 -5.13 8.92
N TYR A 39 -5.31 -4.28 8.50
CA TYR A 39 -5.54 -2.97 9.10
C TYR A 39 -6.10 -3.06 10.53
N THR A 40 -6.98 -4.02 10.82
CA THR A 40 -7.48 -4.29 12.18
C THR A 40 -6.42 -4.92 13.08
N ALA A 41 -5.57 -5.81 12.55
CA ALA A 41 -4.43 -6.34 13.29
C ALA A 41 -3.41 -5.24 13.63
N GLN A 42 -3.11 -4.34 12.68
CA GLN A 42 -2.33 -3.12 12.93
C GLN A 42 -3.03 -2.15 13.90
N ALA A 43 -4.36 -2.17 13.97
CA ALA A 43 -5.12 -1.40 14.96
C ALA A 43 -5.11 -2.02 16.36
N ALA A 44 -4.83 -3.32 16.50
CA ALA A 44 -4.62 -3.95 17.80
C ALA A 44 -3.24 -3.60 18.39
N ASP A 45 -2.21 -3.46 17.54
CA ASP A 45 -0.87 -2.96 17.93
C ASP A 45 -0.88 -1.47 18.34
N ARG A 46 -1.91 -0.72 17.94
CA ARG A 46 -2.16 0.68 18.35
C ARG A 46 -2.55 0.86 19.83
N SER A 47 -2.53 -0.18 20.66
CA SER A 47 -2.69 0.02 22.12
C SER A 47 -1.53 0.78 22.75
N ASP A 48 -0.37 0.83 22.08
CA ASP A 48 0.79 1.62 22.50
C ASP A 48 0.68 3.07 22.00
N ALA A 49 0.70 4.02 22.95
CA ALA A 49 0.60 5.44 22.67
C ALA A 49 1.81 5.98 21.89
N ASP A 50 3.01 5.42 22.13
CA ASP A 50 4.24 5.87 21.48
C ASP A 50 4.27 5.45 20.00
N LEU A 51 3.84 4.21 19.71
CA LEU A 51 3.69 3.72 18.34
C LEU A 51 2.64 4.54 17.57
N ARG A 52 1.51 4.88 18.21
CA ARG A 52 0.48 5.74 17.60
C ARG A 52 1.04 7.11 17.22
N GLN A 53 1.75 7.76 18.15
CA GLN A 53 2.32 9.07 17.91
C GLN A 53 3.37 9.03 16.79
N MET A 54 4.20 7.99 16.77
CA MET A 54 5.15 7.74 15.69
C MET A 54 4.43 7.60 14.34
N HIS A 55 3.40 6.74 14.27
CA HIS A 55 2.65 6.50 13.02
C HIS A 55 1.96 7.76 12.51
N GLU A 56 1.32 8.53 13.40
CA GLU A 56 0.70 9.80 13.02
C GLU A 56 1.71 10.80 12.48
N ARG A 57 2.91 10.87 13.08
CA ARG A 57 3.98 11.73 12.58
C ARG A 57 4.44 11.30 11.19
N VAL A 58 4.61 10.00 10.95
CA VAL A 58 4.97 9.46 9.64
C VAL A 58 3.87 9.73 8.60
N ARG A 59 2.58 9.56 8.93
CA ARG A 59 1.47 9.89 8.01
C ARG A 59 1.42 11.38 7.68
N LYS A 60 1.59 12.26 8.66
CA LYS A 60 1.65 13.71 8.44
C LYS A 60 2.82 14.08 7.55
N GLU A 61 3.99 13.47 7.77
CA GLU A 61 5.16 13.68 6.94
C GLU A 61 4.90 13.23 5.50
N TRP A 62 4.35 12.03 5.32
CA TRP A 62 3.95 11.51 4.01
C TRP A 62 3.00 12.47 3.28
N GLN A 63 1.96 12.94 3.96
CA GLN A 63 0.98 13.90 3.41
C GLN A 63 1.58 15.28 3.10
N SER A 64 2.68 15.64 3.76
CA SER A 64 3.36 16.91 3.54
C SER A 64 4.27 16.89 2.31
N VAL A 65 4.68 15.72 1.83
CA VAL A 65 5.51 15.61 0.64
C VAL A 65 4.61 15.75 -0.59
N PRO A 66 4.84 16.76 -1.45
CA PRO A 66 4.05 16.91 -2.67
C PRO A 66 4.25 15.73 -3.61
N ASP A 67 3.23 15.43 -4.41
CA ASP A 67 3.35 14.45 -5.49
C ASP A 67 4.48 14.84 -6.44
N CYS A 68 5.19 13.82 -6.94
CA CYS A 68 6.30 13.99 -7.88
C CYS A 68 7.37 14.97 -7.38
N HIS A 69 7.75 14.87 -6.11
CA HIS A 69 8.83 15.67 -5.52
C HIS A 69 10.04 14.79 -5.15
N PRO A 70 11.28 15.29 -5.24
CA PRO A 70 12.41 14.63 -4.60
C PRO A 70 12.22 14.56 -3.08
N ASN A 71 12.92 13.63 -2.43
CA ASN A 71 12.98 13.64 -0.97
C ASN A 71 13.82 14.81 -0.46
N CYS A 72 13.93 14.95 0.86
CA CYS A 72 14.77 15.98 1.50
C CYS A 72 16.28 15.86 1.17
N LEU A 73 16.70 14.77 0.52
CA LEU A 73 18.06 14.57 0.01
C LEU A 73 18.20 14.93 -1.47
N GLY A 74 17.15 15.45 -2.12
CA GLY A 74 17.14 15.74 -3.56
C GLY A 74 17.02 14.51 -4.45
N LYS A 75 16.78 13.32 -3.90
CA LYS A 75 16.65 12.08 -4.66
C LYS A 75 15.21 11.82 -5.09
N TRP A 76 15.05 11.37 -6.32
CA TRP A 76 13.77 10.93 -6.88
C TRP A 76 13.47 9.47 -6.53
N PRO A 77 12.19 9.06 -6.45
CA PRO A 77 11.84 7.65 -6.28
C PRO A 77 12.49 6.76 -7.35
N SER A 78 12.55 7.23 -8.60
CA SER A 78 13.20 6.53 -9.72
C SER A 78 14.69 6.20 -9.52
N ALA A 79 15.36 6.84 -8.56
CA ALA A 79 16.75 6.54 -8.22
C ALA A 79 16.90 5.26 -7.37
N TYR A 80 15.80 4.66 -6.91
CA TYR A 80 15.78 3.45 -6.09
C TYR A 80 15.37 2.24 -6.93
N SER A 81 15.79 1.05 -6.49
CA SER A 81 15.49 -0.21 -7.16
C SER A 81 13.99 -0.49 -7.18
N ASP A 82 13.46 -0.86 -8.34
CA ASP A 82 12.09 -1.29 -8.59
C ASP A 82 11.95 -2.82 -8.67
N ARG A 83 13.02 -3.56 -8.37
CA ARG A 83 13.06 -5.04 -8.53
C ARG A 83 11.95 -5.78 -7.77
N MET A 84 11.48 -5.20 -6.67
CA MET A 84 10.42 -5.76 -5.81
C MET A 84 9.05 -5.16 -6.11
N GLY A 85 8.95 -4.22 -7.05
CA GLY A 85 7.73 -3.50 -7.40
C GLY A 85 7.84 -1.97 -7.27
N PRO A 86 6.93 -1.22 -7.92
CA PRO A 86 6.92 0.24 -7.87
C PRO A 86 6.63 0.78 -6.45
N TYR A 87 5.91 0.05 -5.60
CA TYR A 87 5.65 0.52 -4.23
C TYR A 87 6.86 0.36 -3.32
N TYR A 88 7.73 -0.62 -3.57
CA TYR A 88 9.01 -0.76 -2.87
C TYR A 88 9.99 0.35 -3.22
N GLN A 89 10.00 0.81 -4.47
CA GLN A 89 10.80 1.96 -4.90
C GLN A 89 10.45 3.20 -4.06
N THR A 90 9.16 3.48 -3.93
CA THR A 90 8.64 4.57 -3.09
C THR A 90 8.94 4.34 -1.60
N LYS A 91 8.82 3.10 -1.10
CA LYS A 91 9.18 2.75 0.28
C LYS A 91 10.64 3.07 0.60
N PHE A 92 11.58 2.70 -0.26
CA PHE A 92 13.00 2.99 -0.03
C PHE A 92 13.31 4.48 -0.10
N TRP A 93 12.70 5.18 -1.05
CA TRP A 93 12.80 6.63 -1.17
C TRP A 93 12.31 7.37 0.08
N PHE A 94 11.17 6.95 0.63
CA PHE A 94 10.59 7.56 1.82
C PHE A 94 11.36 7.17 3.09
N ARG A 95 11.88 5.94 3.16
CA ARG A 95 12.77 5.50 4.24
C ARG A 95 13.99 6.41 4.37
N ASP A 96 14.68 6.70 3.26
CA ASP A 96 15.82 7.62 3.24
C ASP A 96 15.40 9.04 3.65
N HIS A 97 14.20 9.48 3.27
CA HIS A 97 13.63 10.77 3.69
C HIS A 97 13.48 10.85 5.21
N LEU A 98 12.86 9.84 5.82
CA LEU A 98 12.61 9.78 7.27
C LEU A 98 13.93 9.69 8.05
N ASN A 99 14.87 8.87 7.58
CA ASN A 99 16.21 8.75 8.16
C ASN A 99 16.92 10.11 8.19
N ALA A 100 16.91 10.84 7.07
CA ALA A 100 17.54 12.15 6.96
C ALA A 100 16.90 13.21 7.87
N LYS A 101 15.58 13.12 8.11
CA LYS A 101 14.86 14.00 9.05
C LYS A 101 14.90 13.54 10.50
N GLY A 102 15.48 12.37 10.80
CA GLY A 102 15.49 11.80 12.14
C GLY A 102 14.10 11.45 12.67
N ILE A 103 13.15 11.11 11.78
CA ILE A 103 11.79 10.72 12.17
C ILE A 103 11.79 9.21 12.42
N PRO A 104 11.41 8.73 13.62
CA PRO A 104 11.30 7.30 13.90
C PRO A 104 10.16 6.68 13.08
N TYR A 105 10.35 5.44 12.64
CA TYR A 105 9.37 4.65 11.90
C TYR A 105 9.58 3.15 12.15
N ASP A 106 8.55 2.37 11.86
CA ASP A 106 8.65 0.91 11.70
C ASP A 106 8.29 0.49 10.27
N ASP A 107 8.47 -0.78 9.96
CA ASP A 107 8.16 -1.31 8.63
C ASP A 107 6.64 -1.38 8.36
N ALA A 108 5.82 -1.48 9.40
CA ALA A 108 4.37 -1.60 9.27
C ALA A 108 3.74 -0.29 8.76
N ILE A 109 4.17 0.86 9.30
CA ILE A 109 3.70 2.17 8.84
C ILE A 109 4.25 2.52 7.46
N LEU A 110 5.50 2.15 7.17
CA LEU A 110 6.06 2.31 5.82
C LEU A 110 5.27 1.52 4.77
N ASP A 111 4.93 0.28 5.08
CA ASP A 111 4.14 -0.55 4.17
C ASP A 111 2.70 -0.04 4.01
N GLU A 112 2.13 0.56 5.05
CA GLU A 112 0.81 1.22 5.01
C GLU A 112 0.85 2.45 4.09
N VAL A 113 1.72 3.43 4.37
CA VAL A 113 1.73 4.72 3.65
C VAL A 113 2.22 4.60 2.21
N CYS A 114 3.15 3.68 1.94
CA CYS A 114 3.66 3.45 0.59
C CYS A 114 2.84 2.42 -0.20
N GLY A 115 1.80 1.80 0.36
CA GLY A 115 0.93 0.85 -0.34
C GLY A 115 1.56 -0.54 -0.58
N VAL A 116 2.70 -0.85 0.03
CA VAL A 116 3.40 -2.15 -0.12
C VAL A 116 2.54 -3.31 0.40
N ASN A 117 1.65 -3.07 1.37
CA ASN A 117 0.70 -4.08 1.83
C ASN A 117 -0.19 -4.62 0.71
N TYR A 118 -0.62 -3.76 -0.22
CA TYR A 118 -1.43 -4.17 -1.37
C TYR A 118 -0.62 -5.02 -2.35
N GLU A 119 0.63 -4.66 -2.60
CA GLU A 119 1.54 -5.42 -3.47
C GLU A 119 1.86 -6.80 -2.89
N LYS A 120 2.13 -6.89 -1.58
CA LYS A 120 2.30 -8.16 -0.87
C LYS A 120 1.05 -9.04 -0.98
N LEU A 121 -0.14 -8.46 -0.80
CA LEU A 121 -1.40 -9.18 -0.95
C LEU A 121 -1.61 -9.68 -2.39
N MET A 122 -1.32 -8.83 -3.39
CA MET A 122 -1.41 -9.22 -4.79
C MET A 122 -0.46 -10.38 -5.12
N ASN A 123 0.79 -10.30 -4.69
CA ASN A 123 1.78 -11.36 -4.91
C ASN A 123 1.34 -12.66 -4.25
N LYS A 124 0.86 -12.61 -3.00
CA LYS A 124 0.33 -13.79 -2.30
C LYS A 124 -0.86 -14.42 -3.04
N MET A 125 -1.80 -13.60 -3.51
CA MET A 125 -2.95 -14.12 -4.27
C MET A 125 -2.55 -14.71 -5.62
N LEU A 126 -1.54 -14.15 -6.29
CA LEU A 126 -0.98 -14.71 -7.51
C LEU A 126 -0.30 -16.06 -7.23
N ASP A 127 0.52 -16.13 -6.19
CA ASP A 127 1.17 -17.37 -5.76
C ASP A 127 0.14 -18.45 -5.39
N ASP A 128 -0.92 -18.10 -4.65
CA ASP A 128 -2.01 -19.01 -4.32
C ASP A 128 -2.81 -19.44 -5.56
N ALA A 129 -3.00 -18.57 -6.55
CA ALA A 129 -3.67 -18.92 -7.80
C ALA A 129 -2.85 -19.86 -8.68
N VAL A 130 -1.51 -19.72 -8.66
CA VAL A 130 -0.54 -20.52 -9.41
C VAL A 130 -0.27 -21.86 -8.73
N HIS A 131 -0.04 -21.86 -7.41
CA HIS A 131 0.38 -23.01 -6.64
C HIS A 131 -0.75 -23.68 -5.84
N GLY A 132 -1.75 -22.94 -5.38
CA GLY A 132 -2.89 -23.45 -4.62
C GLY A 132 -3.88 -24.30 -5.44
N ARG A 133 -3.86 -24.18 -6.78
CA ARG A 133 -4.59 -25.12 -7.68
C ARG A 133 -3.90 -26.46 -7.84
N ARG A 134 -2.58 -26.56 -7.66
CA ARG A 134 -1.85 -27.84 -7.82
C ARG A 134 -1.99 -28.77 -6.61
N ARG A 135 -2.28 -28.25 -5.41
CA ARG A 135 -2.43 -29.05 -4.19
C ARG A 135 -3.76 -29.81 -4.06
N ARG A 136 -4.78 -29.47 -4.86
CA ARG A 136 -6.13 -30.09 -4.78
C ARG A 136 -6.35 -31.25 -5.77
N ARG A 137 -5.30 -31.82 -6.35
CA ARG A 137 -5.41 -32.88 -7.39
C ARG A 137 -4.73 -34.19 -7.02
N TRP A 138 -4.54 -34.46 -5.74
CA TRP A 138 -4.06 -35.74 -5.23
C TRP A 138 -4.87 -36.13 -4.00
N PHE A 139 -6.07 -36.68 -4.21
CA PHE A 139 -6.76 -37.65 -3.36
C PHE A 139 -7.73 -38.43 -4.26
#